data_AF-A0A538CI94-F1
#
_entry.id   AF-A0A538CI94-F1
#
_cell.length_a   1.000
_cell.length_b   1.000
_cell.length_c   1.000
_cell.angle_alpha   90.00
_cell.angle_beta   90.00
_cell.angle_gamma   90.00
#
_symmetry.space_group_name_H-M   'P 1'
#
loop_
_entity.id
_entity.type
_entity.pdbx_description
1 polymer ?
#
loop_
_entity_poly.entity_id
_entity_poly.type
_entity_poly.pdbx_seq_one_letter_code
_entity_poly.pdbx_strand_id
1 'polypeptide(L)' 'MEVEVTPGVRVHAELEGELYTLRLIGDHSRYEFCAREELASTLAILCSLDMNDPIVRRRVVLAVERIVNAR' A
#
# COMPACT_ATOMS: atom_id res chain seq x y z
N MET A 1 3.94 6.57 7.75
CA MET A 1 3.68 5.37 8.60
C MET A 1 4.16 4.11 7.90
N GLU A 2 4.44 3.02 8.60
CA GLU A 2 4.85 1.74 7.97
C GLU A 2 3.79 0.65 8.16
N VAL A 3 3.38 -0.01 7.06
CA VAL A 3 2.35 -1.05 7.08
C VAL A 3 2.86 -2.29 6.35
N GLU A 4 2.73 -3.46 6.98
CA GLU A 4 2.94 -4.74 6.30
C GLU A 4 1.73 -5.08 5.43
N VAL A 5 1.96 -5.26 4.12
CA VAL A 5 0.91 -5.52 3.12
C VAL A 5 0.74 -7.03 2.91
N THR A 6 1.84 -7.76 2.88
CA THR A 6 1.89 -9.23 2.85
C THR A 6 3.13 -9.68 3.63
N PRO A 7 3.24 -10.92 4.11
CA PRO A 7 4.37 -11.34 4.94
C PRO A 7 5.73 -10.99 4.32
N GLY A 8 6.52 -10.19 5.04
CA GLY A 8 7.85 -9.77 4.60
C GLY A 8 7.86 -8.59 3.62
N VAL A 9 6.71 -8.05 3.21
CA VAL A 9 6.59 -6.89 2.32
C VAL A 9 5.92 -5.75 3.08
N ARG A 10 6.69 -4.69 3.32
CA ARG A 10 6.23 -3.50 4.06
C ARG A 10 6.30 -2.27 3.18
N VAL A 11 5.32 -1.39 3.34
CA VAL A 11 5.21 -0.13 2.62
C VAL A 11 5.18 1.02 3.63
N HIS A 12 5.97 2.05 3.36
CA HIS A 12 5.83 3.34 3.98
C HIS A 12 4.74 4.13 3.25
N ALA A 13 3.73 4.61 3.96
CA ALA A 13 2.69 5.48 3.44
C ALA A 13 2.76 6.85 4.11
N GLU A 14 2.81 7.91 3.32
CA GLU A 14 2.77 9.29 3.77
C GLU A 14 1.60 10.00 3.08
N LEU A 15 0.93 10.88 3.81
CA LEU A 15 -0.13 11.70 3.28
C LEU A 15 0.34 13.14 3.21
N GLU A 16 0.19 13.77 2.05
CA GLU A 16 0.34 15.20 1.87
C GLU A 16 -0.92 15.77 1.20
N GLY A 17 -1.68 16.57 1.94
CA GLY A 17 -2.99 17.07 1.47
C GLY A 17 -3.99 15.93 1.22
N GLU A 18 -4.33 15.71 -0.04
CA GLU A 18 -5.27 14.67 -0.49
C GLU A 18 -4.58 13.46 -1.13
N LEU A 19 -3.26 13.50 -1.32
CA LEU A 19 -2.49 12.48 -2.04
C LEU A 19 -1.64 11.63 -1.10
N TYR A 20 -1.60 10.33 -1.37
CA TYR A 20 -0.71 9.39 -0.70
C TYR A 20 0.56 9.19 -1.50
N THR A 21 1.69 9.19 -0.80
CA THR A 21 2.98 8.69 -1.28
C THR A 21 3.22 7.32 -0.65
N LEU A 22 3.32 6.28 -1.48
CA LEU A 22 3.60 4.91 -1.05
C LEU A 22 5.01 4.53 -1.48
N ARG A 23 5.81 3.96 -0.58
CA ARG A 23 7.19 3.54 -0.86
C ARG A 23 7.48 2.17 -0.29
N LEU A 24 8.11 1.30 -1.08
CA LEU A 24 8.50 -0.03 -0.60
C LEU A 24 9.65 0.10 0.42
N ILE A 25 9.53 -0.61 1.54
CA ILE A 25 10.59 -0.66 2.56
C ILE A 25 11.59 -1.74 2.16
N GLY A 26 12.88 -1.38 2.14
CA GLY A 26 13.96 -2.26 1.67
C GLY A 26 14.31 -2.05 0.19
N ASP A 27 13.44 -1.42 -0.60
CA ASP A 27 13.72 -0.98 -1.97
C ASP A 27 13.20 0.45 -2.16
N HIS A 28 14.07 1.41 -1.83
CA HIS A 28 13.74 2.84 -1.86
C HIS A 28 13.59 3.42 -3.26
N SER A 29 13.87 2.64 -4.31
CA SER A 29 13.69 3.08 -5.69
C SER A 29 12.24 2.99 -6.17
N ARG A 30 11.38 2.23 -5.45
CA ARG A 30 9.99 2.00 -5.82
C ARG A 30 9.05 2.81 -4.94
N TYR A 31 8.42 3.81 -5.53
CA TYR A 31 7.39 4.62 -4.89
C TYR A 31 6.33 5.02 -5.91
N GLU A 32 5.12 5.26 -5.41
CA GLU A 32 3.96 5.63 -6.21
C GLU A 32 3.16 6.72 -5.49
N PHE A 33 2.52 7.58 -6.28
CA PHE A 33 1.59 8.58 -5.79
C PHE A 33 0.18 8.20 -6.21
N CYS A 34 -0.79 8.36 -5.30
CA CYS A 34 -2.17 7.99 -5.61
C CYS A 34 -3.18 8.73 -4.75
N ALA A 35 -4.40 8.84 -5.27
CA ALA A 35 -5.56 9.25 -4.47
C ALA A 35 -6.00 8.12 -3.52
N ARG A 36 -6.87 8.45 -2.56
CA ARG A 36 -7.35 7.48 -1.56
C ARG A 36 -8.04 6.27 -2.20
N GLU A 37 -8.84 6.51 -3.23
CA GLU A 37 -9.60 5.51 -3.98
C GLU A 37 -8.71 4.53 -4.78
N GLU A 38 -7.49 4.95 -5.10
CA GLU A 38 -6.52 4.17 -5.87
C GLU A 38 -5.55 3.37 -4.98
N LEU A 39 -5.56 3.59 -3.65
CA LEU A 39 -4.62 2.96 -2.71
C LEU A 39 -4.51 1.44 -2.87
N ALA A 40 -5.63 0.75 -3.07
CA ALA A 40 -5.64 -0.70 -3.21
C ALA A 40 -4.90 -1.16 -4.48
N SER A 41 -5.21 -0.55 -5.62
CA SER A 41 -4.55 -0.84 -6.89
C SER A 41 -3.07 -0.46 -6.85
N THR A 42 -2.74 0.69 -6.28
CA THR A 42 -1.36 1.18 -6.21
C THR A 42 -0.51 0.30 -5.30
N LEU A 43 -1.02 -0.12 -4.14
CA LEU A 43 -0.35 -1.10 -3.28
C LEU A 43 -0.10 -2.42 -4.00
N ALA A 44 -1.08 -2.92 -4.75
CA ALA A 44 -0.93 -4.17 -5.48
C ALA A 44 0.16 -4.07 -6.56
N ILE A 45 0.20 -2.96 -7.32
CA ILE A 45 1.24 -2.71 -8.33
C ILE A 45 2.62 -2.57 -7.67
N LEU A 46 2.73 -1.71 -6.66
CA LEU A 46 3.97 -1.44 -5.94
C LEU A 46 4.57 -2.73 -5.34
N CYS A 47 3.72 -3.58 -4.77
CA CYS A 47 4.12 -4.83 -4.13
C CYS A 47 4.12 -6.04 -5.09
N SER A 48 3.82 -5.85 -6.37
CA SER A 48 3.74 -6.92 -7.38
C SER A 48 2.81 -8.08 -6.96
N LEU A 49 1.63 -7.72 -6.45
CA LEU A 49 0.63 -8.64 -5.91
C LEU A 49 -0.47 -8.96 -6.92
N ASP A 50 -0.87 -10.24 -6.97
CA ASP A 50 -2.00 -10.68 -7.78
C ASP A 50 -3.33 -10.50 -7.01
N MET A 51 -4.15 -9.55 -7.44
CA MET A 51 -5.45 -9.26 -6.82
C MET A 51 -6.55 -10.28 -7.18
N ASN A 52 -6.27 -11.23 -8.08
CA ASN A 52 -7.15 -12.36 -8.34
C ASN A 52 -7.12 -13.37 -7.18
N ASP A 53 -6.00 -13.48 -6.46
CA ASP A 53 -5.90 -14.28 -5.24
C ASP A 53 -6.76 -13.64 -4.12
N PRO A 54 -7.80 -14.34 -3.60
CA PRO A 54 -8.67 -13.80 -2.57
C PRO A 54 -7.95 -13.46 -1.26
N ILE A 55 -6.90 -14.21 -0.90
CA ILE A 55 -6.10 -13.98 0.31
C ILE A 55 -5.28 -12.70 0.14
N VAL A 56 -4.61 -12.55 -1.00
CA VAL A 56 -3.84 -11.35 -1.32
C VAL A 56 -4.75 -10.12 -1.36
N ARG A 57 -5.88 -10.21 -2.06
CA ARG A 57 -6.87 -9.13 -2.09
C ARG A 57 -7.33 -8.71 -0.70
N ARG A 58 -7.64 -9.68 0.17
CA ARG A 58 -8.04 -9.38 1.56
C ARG A 58 -6.92 -8.68 2.34
N ARG A 59 -5.67 -9.10 2.16
CA ARG A 59 -4.52 -8.47 2.83
C ARG A 59 -4.32 -7.03 2.36
N VAL A 60 -4.41 -6.77 1.06
CA VAL A 60 -4.32 -5.42 0.50
C VAL A 60 -5.42 -4.53 1.07
N VAL A 61 -6.67 -4.99 1.11
CA VAL A 61 -7.79 -4.22 1.71
C VAL A 61 -7.52 -3.87 3.17
N LEU A 62 -7.07 -4.84 3.98
CA LEU A 62 -6.72 -4.59 5.39
C LEU A 62 -5.53 -3.62 5.53
N ALA A 63 -4.58 -3.66 4.61
CA ALA A 63 -3.46 -2.71 4.59
C ALA A 63 -3.94 -1.29 4.26
N VAL A 64 -4.84 -1.14 3.28
CA VAL A 64 -5.49 0.15 2.98
C VAL A 64 -6.23 0.70 4.18
N GLU A 65 -7.03 -0.12 4.86
CA GLU A 65 -7.75 0.29 6.08
C GLU A 65 -6.77 0.78 7.14
N ARG A 66 -5.66 0.09 7.37
CA ARG A 66 -4.62 0.53 8.31
C ARG A 66 -3.99 1.86 7.89
N ILE A 67 -3.66 2.03 6.62
CA ILE A 67 -3.08 3.28 6.10
C ILE A 67 -4.03 4.46 6.30
N VAL A 68 -5.31 4.25 6.01
CA VAL A 68 -6.34 5.28 6.13
C VAL A 68 -6.64 5.61 7.59
N ASN A 69 -6.67 4.61 8.48
CA ASN A 69 -7.07 4.75 9.88
C ASN A 69 -5.94 5.15 10.84
N ALA A 70 -4.68 5.01 10.44
CA ALA A 70 -3.54 5.48 11.23
C ALA A 70 -3.19 6.97 10.95
N ARG A 71 -4.11 7.69 10.29
CA ARG A 71 -4.16 9.16 10.29
C ARG A 71 -4.63 9.69 11.64
#